data_AF-A0A2S5W4H1-F1
#
_entry.id   AF-A0A2S5W4H1-F1
#
_cell.length_a   1.000
_cell.length_b   1.000
_cell.length_c   1.000
_cell.angle_alpha   90.00
_cell.angle_beta   90.00
_cell.angle_gamma   90.00
#
_symmetry.space_group_name_H-M   'P 1'
#
loop_
_entity.id
_entity.type
_entity.pdbx_description
1 polymer ?
#
loop_
_entity_poly.entity_id
_entity_poly.type
_entity_poly.pdbx_seq_one_letter_code
_entity_poly.pdbx_strand_id
1 'polypeptide(L)'
;MPIFRRTSSLTSAVVGVVAAVALVLGGAMTASAAPAGTSAVPGASTTVLADDPAAVSPRSTDSADSIRAQADAQAKLQQALEAARVASGDAEAFGATVSTATPAFTAGNIITDSRFYTGSAMTASQVQSFLAAKGSGCSGALCLKNYRQSTYTQAADQMCGQYVGAANETAATIVARVGQLCGISQKVLLTLIQKESSLVATTNPTTGAYETATGYGCADTQAVCDKYYYGFYNQVYNAAWQFKRYLNPPGRTMDFTYFPVGTPTSIQYNYDTSCGSSKVTIRNAATAALYYYTPYQPNAAALRSPYGTGDACSAYGNRNFFYVYADWFGVPNTAPDQYFSDVTPTTSQYADIQWMARLGFSTGAAAANGTRTYSPTQTISRATVAIFLYRYSGLPFTPPATPSFVDVPKTNGAYTAVEWMLANHLISVPANKKFNQGAIATRTDLALWLSAYSGDTLPNPATPSFTDVPTSNPNYRSIEWMKANGVSTGTVFSPNAQITRAVLAAFLHRYYLRP
;
A
#
# COMPACT_ATOMS: atom_id res chain seq x y z
N MET A 1 9.09 -22.05 -13.15
CA MET A 1 10.38 -21.64 -13.74
C MET A 1 10.87 -20.39 -13.01
N PRO A 2 12.14 -20.32 -12.57
CA PRO A 2 12.69 -19.10 -11.98
C PRO A 2 13.10 -18.12 -13.09
N ILE A 3 12.45 -16.96 -13.14
CA ILE A 3 12.83 -15.88 -14.08
C ILE A 3 13.96 -15.07 -13.47
N PHE A 4 15.06 -14.92 -14.22
CA PHE A 4 16.25 -14.19 -13.77
C PHE A 4 15.95 -12.71 -13.55
N ARG A 5 16.46 -12.18 -12.43
CA ARG A 5 16.39 -10.74 -12.10
C ARG A 5 17.26 -9.93 -13.04
N ARG A 6 16.71 -8.85 -13.63
CA ARG A 6 17.50 -7.68 -14.04
C ARG A 6 17.39 -6.62 -12.95
N THR A 7 18.41 -6.52 -12.11
CA THR A 7 18.60 -5.39 -11.20
C THR A 7 19.40 -4.30 -11.93
N SER A 8 18.77 -3.17 -12.24
CA SER A 8 19.49 -1.94 -12.61
C SER A 8 20.13 -1.33 -11.35
N SER A 9 21.38 -1.69 -11.11
CA SER A 9 22.17 -1.19 -9.99
C SER A 9 22.65 0.24 -10.22
N LEU A 10 22.20 1.19 -9.40
CA LEU A 10 22.93 2.44 -9.19
C LEU A 10 24.03 2.19 -8.16
N THR A 11 25.27 2.10 -8.64
CA THR A 11 26.48 1.98 -7.81
C THR A 11 26.93 3.34 -7.32
N SER A 12 27.02 3.52 -6.00
CA SER A 12 27.86 4.56 -5.39
C SER A 12 28.93 3.91 -4.53
N ALA A 13 30.19 4.27 -4.76
CA ALA A 13 31.34 3.61 -4.16
C ALA A 13 31.87 4.34 -2.91
N VAL A 14 32.08 3.54 -1.85
CA VAL A 14 33.24 3.54 -0.94
C VAL A 14 33.83 4.87 -0.43
N VAL A 15 33.62 5.12 0.88
CA VAL A 15 34.67 5.41 1.90
C VAL A 15 34.11 4.93 3.26
N GLY A 16 34.79 4.19 4.15
CA GLY A 16 36.10 3.53 4.07
C GLY A 16 36.42 2.64 5.29
N VAL A 17 37.32 1.67 5.07
CA VAL A 17 38.27 0.97 5.98
C VAL A 17 37.95 0.80 7.48
N VAL A 18 37.78 -0.48 7.90
CA VAL A 18 38.59 -1.15 8.95
C VAL A 18 38.80 -2.62 8.52
N ALA A 19 39.97 -3.20 8.84
CA ALA A 19 40.43 -4.50 8.32
C ALA A 19 40.10 -5.71 9.22
N ALA A 20 39.99 -6.91 8.62
CA ALA A 20 40.44 -8.17 9.21
C ALA A 20 40.55 -9.33 8.18
N VAL A 21 41.79 -9.80 7.97
CA VAL A 21 42.24 -11.20 7.67
C VAL A 21 41.58 -12.02 6.54
N ALA A 22 42.42 -12.50 5.61
CA ALA A 22 42.05 -13.40 4.51
C ALA A 22 42.36 -14.89 4.82
N LEU A 23 41.70 -15.82 4.11
CA LEU A 23 42.26 -17.16 3.86
C LEU A 23 41.86 -17.72 2.47
N VAL A 24 42.75 -18.51 1.88
CA VAL A 24 42.88 -18.95 0.47
C VAL A 24 42.98 -20.50 0.46
N LEU A 25 42.44 -21.35 -0.42
CA LEU A 25 41.89 -21.35 -1.81
C LEU A 25 40.40 -21.81 -1.84
N GLY A 26 39.68 -22.12 -2.94
CA GLY A 26 39.91 -22.10 -4.42
C GLY A 26 39.25 -23.32 -5.11
N GLY A 27 38.84 -23.22 -6.38
CA GLY A 27 38.30 -24.36 -7.17
C GLY A 27 37.21 -23.98 -8.19
N ALA A 28 37.55 -24.01 -9.47
CA ALA A 28 36.61 -23.84 -10.59
C ALA A 28 36.38 -25.18 -11.30
N MET A 29 35.18 -25.42 -11.84
CA MET A 29 34.96 -26.39 -12.91
C MET A 29 33.92 -25.89 -13.93
N THR A 30 34.09 -26.35 -15.16
CA THR A 30 33.53 -25.78 -16.39
C THR A 30 32.27 -26.49 -16.89
N ALA A 31 31.45 -25.76 -17.66
CA ALA A 31 30.32 -26.33 -18.38
C ALA A 31 30.75 -27.08 -19.66
N SER A 32 29.95 -28.05 -20.08
CA SER A 32 30.01 -28.72 -21.38
C SER A 32 28.59 -28.87 -21.94
N ALA A 33 28.42 -28.89 -23.26
CA ALA A 33 27.12 -28.77 -23.92
C ALA A 33 26.98 -29.66 -25.18
N ALA A 34 25.71 -29.97 -25.49
CA ALA A 34 25.21 -30.44 -26.80
C ALA A 34 25.57 -31.89 -27.22
N PRO A 35 24.92 -32.49 -28.25
CA PRO A 35 23.91 -31.92 -29.16
C PRO A 35 22.59 -32.73 -29.32
N ALA A 36 21.77 -32.30 -30.28
CA ALA A 36 20.38 -32.72 -30.53
C ALA A 36 20.22 -33.85 -31.57
N GLY A 37 18.98 -34.36 -31.71
CA GLY A 37 18.53 -35.21 -32.81
C GLY A 37 17.11 -34.85 -33.26
N THR A 38 16.88 -34.80 -34.57
CA THR A 38 15.63 -34.37 -35.22
C THR A 38 14.93 -35.52 -35.95
N SER A 39 13.59 -35.46 -36.10
CA SER A 39 12.83 -36.09 -37.20
C SER A 39 11.38 -35.58 -37.25
N ALA A 40 10.71 -35.76 -38.40
CA ALA A 40 9.60 -34.91 -38.85
C ALA A 40 8.21 -35.59 -38.97
N VAL A 41 7.21 -34.72 -39.20
CA VAL A 41 5.74 -34.87 -39.38
C VAL A 41 5.45 -35.12 -40.89
N PRO A 42 4.38 -35.83 -41.38
CA PRO A 42 3.00 -35.27 -41.43
C PRO A 42 1.76 -36.20 -41.54
N GLY A 43 0.58 -35.59 -41.29
CA GLY A 43 -0.76 -36.10 -41.65
C GLY A 43 -1.92 -35.22 -41.15
N ALA A 44 -2.54 -34.41 -42.02
CA ALA A 44 -3.73 -33.57 -41.73
C ALA A 44 -5.05 -34.37 -41.94
N SER A 45 -6.27 -33.99 -41.56
CA SER A 45 -6.98 -32.69 -41.39
C SER A 45 -8.17 -32.91 -40.40
N THR A 46 -9.03 -31.99 -39.96
CA THR A 46 -9.53 -30.68 -40.44
C THR A 46 -9.85 -29.73 -39.27
N THR A 47 -9.65 -28.43 -39.47
CA THR A 47 -9.99 -27.37 -38.50
C THR A 47 -11.43 -26.84 -38.64
N VAL A 48 -12.05 -26.52 -37.52
CA VAL A 48 -13.09 -25.48 -37.41
C VAL A 48 -12.68 -24.54 -36.26
N LEU A 49 -12.66 -23.24 -36.55
CA LEU A 49 -12.34 -22.14 -35.64
C LEU A 49 -13.67 -21.65 -35.00
N ALA A 50 -13.74 -20.98 -33.84
CA ALA A 50 -12.72 -20.40 -32.98
C ALA A 50 -13.23 -20.35 -31.52
N ASP A 51 -12.32 -20.31 -30.54
CA ASP A 51 -12.56 -19.73 -29.22
C ASP A 51 -11.36 -18.84 -28.84
N ASP A 52 -11.65 -17.71 -28.20
CA ASP A 52 -10.72 -16.58 -28.02
C ASP A 52 -9.76 -16.77 -26.82
N PRO A 53 -8.43 -16.86 -27.01
CA PRO A 53 -7.48 -17.21 -25.95
C PRO A 53 -7.09 -15.98 -25.09
N ALA A 54 -8.07 -15.35 -24.43
CA ALA A 54 -7.86 -14.09 -23.71
C ALA A 54 -8.55 -13.98 -22.31
N ALA A 55 -8.63 -15.08 -21.55
CA ALA A 55 -9.16 -15.04 -20.17
C ALA A 55 -8.51 -16.03 -19.17
N VAL A 56 -7.26 -16.46 -19.38
CA VAL A 56 -6.57 -17.35 -18.42
C VAL A 56 -6.05 -16.54 -17.23
N SER A 57 -6.79 -16.59 -16.11
CA SER A 57 -6.27 -16.20 -14.78
C SER A 57 -5.05 -17.08 -14.44
N PRO A 58 -3.97 -16.55 -13.85
CA PRO A 58 -2.67 -17.24 -13.76
C PRO A 58 -2.60 -18.37 -12.70
N ARG A 59 -3.72 -19.01 -12.35
CA ARG A 59 -3.80 -19.89 -11.16
C ARG A 59 -4.88 -20.98 -11.26
N SER A 60 -4.68 -22.00 -12.10
CA SER A 60 -5.52 -23.21 -12.11
C SER A 60 -4.68 -24.49 -12.27
N THR A 61 -4.18 -25.03 -11.15
CA THR A 61 -3.48 -26.33 -11.07
C THR A 61 -3.81 -27.13 -9.80
N ASP A 62 -4.79 -26.67 -9.01
CA ASP A 62 -5.13 -27.25 -7.71
C ASP A 62 -5.99 -28.52 -7.88
N SER A 63 -5.82 -29.51 -6.99
CA SER A 63 -6.54 -30.78 -7.07
C SER A 63 -7.90 -30.70 -6.39
N ALA A 64 -8.86 -31.54 -6.80
CA ALA A 64 -10.19 -31.61 -6.19
C ALA A 64 -10.16 -31.88 -4.65
N ASP A 65 -9.04 -32.35 -4.11
CA ASP A 65 -8.83 -32.52 -2.67
C ASP A 65 -8.37 -31.23 -1.98
N SER A 66 -7.45 -30.45 -2.57
CA SER A 66 -7.05 -29.15 -1.99
C SER A 66 -8.19 -28.14 -2.07
N ILE A 67 -8.94 -28.18 -3.17
CA ILE A 67 -10.24 -27.52 -3.38
C ILE A 67 -11.17 -27.78 -2.19
N ARG A 68 -11.51 -29.05 -1.92
CA ARG A 68 -12.41 -29.41 -0.81
C ARG A 68 -11.87 -28.99 0.56
N ALA A 69 -10.57 -29.15 0.81
CA ALA A 69 -9.94 -28.73 2.06
C ALA A 69 -10.02 -27.21 2.30
N GLN A 70 -9.84 -26.39 1.25
CA GLN A 70 -10.00 -24.93 1.31
C GLN A 70 -11.46 -24.55 1.61
N ALA A 71 -12.43 -25.19 0.95
CA ALA A 71 -13.85 -24.96 1.20
C ALA A 71 -14.27 -25.31 2.64
N ASP A 72 -13.82 -26.46 3.17
CA ASP A 72 -14.07 -26.88 4.55
C ASP A 72 -13.43 -25.92 5.57
N ALA A 73 -12.22 -25.43 5.30
CA ALA A 73 -11.54 -24.46 6.15
C ALA A 73 -12.32 -23.12 6.20
N GLN A 74 -12.77 -22.63 5.04
CA GLN A 74 -13.58 -21.42 4.96
C GLN A 74 -14.95 -21.59 5.66
N ALA A 75 -15.60 -22.75 5.53
CA ALA A 75 -16.86 -23.03 6.22
C ALA A 75 -16.70 -23.08 7.75
N LYS A 76 -15.62 -23.71 8.26
CA LYS A 76 -15.30 -23.71 9.69
C LYS A 76 -15.02 -22.32 10.23
N LEU A 77 -14.26 -21.51 9.48
CA LEU A 77 -13.99 -20.11 9.83
C LEU A 77 -15.28 -19.27 9.82
N GLN A 78 -16.19 -19.50 8.87
CA GLN A 78 -17.51 -18.85 8.85
C GLN A 78 -18.34 -19.17 10.10
N GLN A 79 -18.37 -20.44 10.52
CA GLN A 79 -19.07 -20.87 11.74
C GLN A 79 -18.44 -20.25 13.01
N ALA A 80 -17.11 -20.18 13.09
CA ALA A 80 -16.40 -19.55 14.19
C ALA A 80 -16.69 -18.03 14.27
N LEU A 81 -16.73 -17.34 13.13
CA LEU A 81 -17.08 -15.93 13.04
C LEU A 81 -18.50 -15.65 13.52
N GLU A 82 -19.48 -16.46 13.11
CA GLU A 82 -20.88 -16.29 13.55
C GLU A 82 -21.05 -16.62 15.05
N ALA A 83 -20.43 -17.68 15.54
CA ALA A 83 -20.45 -18.01 16.98
C ALA A 83 -19.84 -16.87 17.82
N ALA A 84 -18.71 -16.31 17.39
CA ALA A 84 -18.07 -15.18 18.04
C ALA A 84 -18.92 -13.90 17.96
N ARG A 85 -19.65 -13.69 16.86
CA ARG A 85 -20.59 -12.57 16.70
C ARG A 85 -21.73 -12.64 17.71
N VAL A 86 -22.43 -13.78 17.79
CA VAL A 86 -23.54 -14.02 18.72
C VAL A 86 -23.09 -13.87 20.18
N ALA A 87 -21.88 -14.32 20.53
CA ALA A 87 -21.31 -14.15 21.87
C ALA A 87 -20.94 -12.69 22.22
N SER A 88 -20.79 -11.81 21.23
CA SER A 88 -20.28 -10.44 21.39
C SER A 88 -21.35 -9.35 21.50
N GLY A 89 -22.56 -9.74 21.96
CA GLY A 89 -23.73 -8.88 22.10
C GLY A 89 -23.39 -7.50 22.68
N ASP A 90 -23.97 -6.47 22.03
CA ASP A 90 -23.80 -5.02 22.22
C ASP A 90 -22.86 -4.32 21.23
N ALA A 91 -23.42 -3.27 20.61
CA ALA A 91 -22.82 -2.46 19.55
C ALA A 91 -22.57 -1.00 19.97
N GLU A 92 -22.88 -0.61 21.20
CA GLU A 92 -22.74 0.75 21.71
C GLU A 92 -21.44 0.94 22.52
N ALA A 93 -20.33 1.23 21.84
CA ALA A 93 -19.08 1.64 22.52
C ALA A 93 -18.13 2.53 21.70
N PHE A 94 -18.24 2.60 20.37
CA PHE A 94 -17.21 3.20 19.50
C PHE A 94 -17.71 4.24 18.48
N GLY A 95 -18.84 4.90 18.78
CA GLY A 95 -19.31 6.09 18.07
C GLY A 95 -19.93 5.86 16.68
N ALA A 96 -20.46 4.67 16.42
CA ALA A 96 -21.23 4.37 15.22
C ALA A 96 -22.73 4.36 15.53
N THR A 97 -23.55 4.99 14.69
CA THR A 97 -25.01 4.81 14.70
C THR A 97 -25.34 3.43 14.11
N VAL A 98 -25.91 2.56 14.94
CA VAL A 98 -26.22 1.18 14.54
C VAL A 98 -27.55 1.15 13.78
N SER A 99 -27.48 1.06 12.46
CA SER A 99 -28.62 0.71 11.63
C SER A 99 -28.99 -0.76 11.87
N THR A 100 -30.26 -1.05 12.12
CA THR A 100 -30.78 -2.43 12.22
C THR A 100 -30.84 -3.15 10.88
N ALA A 101 -30.79 -2.41 9.76
CA ALA A 101 -30.71 -2.98 8.42
C ALA A 101 -29.26 -3.42 8.08
N THR A 102 -29.10 -4.69 7.68
CA THR A 102 -27.82 -5.24 7.22
C THR A 102 -27.28 -4.44 6.03
N PRO A 103 -26.03 -3.93 6.06
CA PRO A 103 -25.50 -3.10 4.98
C PRO A 103 -25.28 -3.88 3.68
N ALA A 104 -25.49 -3.23 2.54
CA ALA A 104 -25.29 -3.83 1.24
C ALA A 104 -23.80 -3.95 0.88
N PHE A 105 -23.30 -5.18 0.76
CA PHE A 105 -21.94 -5.43 0.25
C PHE A 105 -21.79 -4.87 -1.18
N THR A 106 -20.69 -4.18 -1.45
CA THR A 106 -20.38 -3.61 -2.77
C THR A 106 -19.01 -4.07 -3.23
N ALA A 107 -18.95 -5.04 -4.15
CA ALA A 107 -17.69 -5.63 -4.63
C ALA A 107 -16.67 -4.59 -5.11
N GLY A 108 -17.11 -3.57 -5.86
CA GLY A 108 -16.23 -2.51 -6.36
C GLY A 108 -15.78 -1.48 -5.32
N ASN A 109 -16.37 -1.45 -4.13
CA ASN A 109 -16.10 -0.45 -3.09
C ASN A 109 -16.35 -1.08 -1.71
N ILE A 110 -15.45 -1.97 -1.29
CA ILE A 110 -15.60 -2.70 -0.02
C ILE A 110 -15.39 -1.74 1.16
N ILE A 111 -14.41 -0.86 1.06
CA ILE A 111 -14.06 0.12 2.10
C ILE A 111 -13.38 1.32 1.43
N THR A 112 -13.55 2.52 2.00
CA THR A 112 -12.87 3.72 1.52
C THR A 112 -11.39 3.74 1.87
N ASP A 113 -10.56 4.35 1.03
CA ASP A 113 -9.13 4.52 1.28
C ASP A 113 -8.89 5.22 2.62
N SER A 114 -9.66 6.26 2.97
CA SER A 114 -9.47 7.03 4.21
C SER A 114 -9.81 6.23 5.48
N ARG A 115 -10.73 5.27 5.41
CA ARG A 115 -10.99 4.34 6.53
C ARG A 115 -9.93 3.24 6.63
N PHE A 116 -9.24 2.94 5.53
CA PHE A 116 -8.23 1.89 5.45
C PHE A 116 -6.81 2.37 5.77
N TYR A 117 -6.39 3.48 5.17
CA TYR A 117 -5.02 4.01 5.21
C TYR A 117 -4.86 5.21 6.17
N THR A 118 -5.62 5.23 7.26
CA THR A 118 -5.47 6.22 8.35
C THR A 118 -4.89 5.52 9.58
N GLY A 119 -3.56 5.53 9.71
CA GLY A 119 -2.83 4.92 10.83
C GLY A 119 -3.05 5.55 12.22
N SER A 120 -3.90 6.57 12.34
CA SER A 120 -4.28 7.23 13.59
C SER A 120 -5.75 6.99 13.96
N ALA A 121 -6.35 5.89 13.49
CA ALA A 121 -7.78 5.60 13.69
C ALA A 121 -8.12 5.20 15.14
N MET A 122 -7.17 4.60 15.87
CA MET A 122 -7.31 4.28 17.30
C MET A 122 -5.95 4.37 18.01
N THR A 123 -5.92 4.92 19.21
CA THR A 123 -4.78 4.84 20.14
C THR A 123 -4.65 3.45 20.78
N ALA A 124 -3.49 3.12 21.35
CA ALA A 124 -3.29 1.85 22.07
C ALA A 124 -4.31 1.63 23.20
N SER A 125 -4.73 2.69 23.91
CA SER A 125 -5.79 2.64 24.92
C SER A 125 -7.14 2.29 24.31
N GLN A 126 -7.53 2.95 23.20
CA GLN A 126 -8.78 2.64 22.50
C GLN A 126 -8.80 1.21 21.95
N VAL A 127 -7.67 0.72 21.41
CA VAL A 127 -7.55 -0.68 20.98
C VAL A 127 -7.67 -1.63 22.18
N GLN A 128 -7.06 -1.30 23.33
CA GLN A 128 -7.14 -2.13 24.54
C GLN A 128 -8.58 -2.22 25.08
N SER A 129 -9.33 -1.10 25.10
CA SER A 129 -10.74 -1.08 25.46
C SER A 129 -11.60 -1.89 24.48
N PHE A 130 -11.31 -1.79 23.18
CA PHE A 130 -11.99 -2.57 22.14
C PHE A 130 -11.77 -4.08 22.31
N LEU A 131 -10.53 -4.51 22.53
CA LEU A 131 -10.19 -5.91 22.80
C LEU A 131 -10.83 -6.41 24.11
N ALA A 132 -10.88 -5.56 25.15
CA ALA A 132 -11.53 -5.92 26.41
C ALA A 132 -13.05 -6.14 26.24
N ALA A 133 -13.71 -5.30 25.44
CA ALA A 133 -15.14 -5.41 25.13
C ALA A 133 -15.46 -6.62 24.24
N LYS A 134 -14.80 -6.77 23.09
CA LYS A 134 -15.10 -7.85 22.13
C LYS A 134 -14.55 -9.22 22.54
N GLY A 135 -13.49 -9.26 23.34
CA GLY A 135 -12.99 -10.47 23.98
C GLY A 135 -13.53 -10.69 25.40
N SER A 136 -14.66 -10.08 25.79
CA SER A 136 -15.19 -10.10 27.17
C SER A 136 -15.36 -11.52 27.72
N GLY A 137 -15.97 -12.42 26.96
CA GLY A 137 -16.21 -13.82 27.29
C GLY A 137 -14.98 -14.73 27.34
N CYS A 138 -13.78 -14.24 27.00
CA CYS A 138 -12.53 -15.00 27.11
C CYS A 138 -11.88 -14.79 28.49
N SER A 139 -11.37 -15.87 29.11
CA SER A 139 -10.57 -15.83 30.35
C SER A 139 -9.19 -16.48 30.18
N GLY A 140 -8.20 -16.03 30.96
CA GLY A 140 -6.82 -16.54 30.89
C GLY A 140 -5.84 -15.70 30.05
N ALA A 141 -4.58 -16.10 30.05
CA ALA A 141 -3.47 -15.33 29.46
C ALA A 141 -3.46 -15.31 27.92
N LEU A 142 -4.03 -16.34 27.27
CA LEU A 142 -4.13 -16.44 25.81
C LEU A 142 -5.27 -15.60 25.21
N CYS A 143 -6.10 -14.92 26.00
CA CYS A 143 -7.08 -13.97 25.46
C CYS A 143 -6.39 -12.76 24.84
N LEU A 144 -6.81 -12.31 23.65
CA LEU A 144 -6.12 -11.22 22.94
C LEU A 144 -6.05 -9.92 23.75
N LYS A 145 -7.06 -9.63 24.59
CA LYS A 145 -7.08 -8.53 25.56
C LYS A 145 -5.98 -8.61 26.62
N ASN A 146 -5.57 -9.82 27.01
CA ASN A 146 -4.57 -10.11 28.04
C ASN A 146 -3.19 -10.42 27.45
N TYR A 147 -3.12 -10.80 26.17
CA TYR A 147 -1.91 -11.29 25.51
C TYR A 147 -0.74 -10.30 25.60
N ARG A 148 0.46 -10.86 25.71
CA ARG A 148 1.74 -10.15 25.79
C ARG A 148 2.76 -10.85 24.90
N GLN A 149 3.56 -10.08 24.17
CA GLN A 149 4.69 -10.59 23.40
C GLN A 149 5.86 -9.61 23.46
N SER A 150 7.09 -10.12 23.62
CA SER A 150 8.29 -9.32 23.39
C SER A 150 8.55 -9.19 21.90
N THR A 151 8.66 -7.96 21.42
CA THR A 151 8.87 -7.62 20.01
C THR A 151 10.34 -7.27 19.74
N TYR A 152 10.71 -7.19 18.46
CA TYR A 152 12.06 -6.83 18.04
C TYR A 152 12.03 -5.66 17.04
N THR A 153 13.14 -4.94 16.95
CA THR A 153 13.24 -3.74 16.11
C THR A 153 13.21 -4.09 14.62
N GLN A 154 12.33 -3.43 13.87
CA GLN A 154 12.31 -3.43 12.40
C GLN A 154 12.80 -2.07 11.89
N ALA A 155 13.70 -2.06 10.92
CA ALA A 155 14.15 -0.83 10.26
C ALA A 155 13.00 -0.18 9.48
N ALA A 156 13.07 1.15 9.31
CA ALA A 156 12.13 1.86 8.44
C ALA A 156 12.40 1.54 6.96
N ASP A 157 11.33 1.41 6.16
CA ASP A 157 11.39 1.30 4.70
C ASP A 157 10.25 2.09 4.02
N GLN A 158 10.05 1.92 2.71
CA GLN A 158 8.99 2.61 1.97
C GLN A 158 7.55 2.27 2.43
N MET A 159 7.35 1.18 3.18
CA MET A 159 6.03 0.70 3.60
C MET A 159 5.73 1.09 5.05
N CYS A 160 6.71 0.97 5.95
CA CYS A 160 6.51 1.26 7.38
C CYS A 160 7.69 2.05 7.98
N GLY A 161 7.36 2.98 8.88
CA GLY A 161 8.34 3.60 9.78
C GLY A 161 8.96 2.60 10.76
N GLN A 162 10.06 2.98 11.39
CA GLN A 162 10.83 2.11 12.28
C GLN A 162 9.98 1.61 13.45
N TYR A 163 9.86 0.28 13.59
CA TYR A 163 9.34 -0.32 14.81
C TYR A 163 10.50 -0.52 15.78
N VAL A 164 10.46 0.08 16.96
CA VAL A 164 11.45 -0.17 18.02
C VAL A 164 10.90 -1.26 18.95
N GLY A 165 11.59 -2.40 19.02
CA GLY A 165 11.14 -3.54 19.83
C GLY A 165 11.10 -3.23 21.33
N ALA A 166 10.19 -3.88 22.06
CA ALA A 166 10.08 -3.79 23.51
C ALA A 166 9.65 -5.12 24.12
N ALA A 167 10.03 -5.36 25.38
CA ALA A 167 9.63 -6.54 26.12
C ALA A 167 8.16 -6.46 26.57
N ASN A 168 7.45 -7.60 26.53
CA ASN A 168 6.09 -7.74 27.06
C ASN A 168 5.08 -6.68 26.54
N GLU A 169 5.12 -6.33 25.25
CA GLU A 169 4.10 -5.45 24.67
C GLU A 169 2.73 -6.12 24.63
N THR A 170 1.67 -5.34 24.83
CA THR A 170 0.30 -5.82 24.70
C THR A 170 -0.08 -5.98 23.24
N ALA A 171 -1.02 -6.87 22.93
CA ALA A 171 -1.60 -6.97 21.59
C ALA A 171 -2.16 -5.62 21.10
N ALA A 172 -2.74 -4.83 21.99
CA ALA A 172 -3.26 -3.50 21.68
C ALA A 172 -2.14 -2.50 21.31
N THR A 173 -1.01 -2.53 22.02
CA THR A 173 0.17 -1.71 21.70
C THR A 173 0.74 -2.12 20.35
N ILE A 174 0.88 -3.42 20.07
CA ILE A 174 1.37 -3.93 18.79
C ILE A 174 0.48 -3.44 17.63
N VAL A 175 -0.84 -3.65 17.71
CA VAL A 175 -1.80 -3.20 16.67
C VAL A 175 -1.76 -1.69 16.49
N ALA A 176 -1.72 -0.92 17.58
CA ALA A 176 -1.67 0.54 17.51
C ALA A 176 -0.38 1.05 16.85
N ARG A 177 0.79 0.55 17.29
CA ARG A 177 2.11 0.96 16.77
C ARG A 177 2.29 0.55 15.32
N VAL A 178 1.96 -0.69 14.94
CA VAL A 178 2.02 -1.15 13.54
C VAL A 178 1.12 -0.29 12.66
N GLY A 179 -0.14 -0.07 13.06
CA GLY A 179 -1.06 0.75 12.30
C GLY A 179 -0.56 2.18 12.09
N GLN A 180 0.01 2.80 13.14
CA GLN A 180 0.61 4.13 13.06
C GLN A 180 1.84 4.18 12.14
N LEU A 181 2.76 3.21 12.26
CA LEU A 181 4.03 3.20 11.54
C LEU A 181 3.87 2.88 10.05
N CYS A 182 2.96 1.97 9.70
CA CYS A 182 2.65 1.64 8.31
C CYS A 182 1.58 2.56 7.70
N GLY A 183 0.84 3.33 8.51
CA GLY A 183 -0.29 4.12 8.02
C GLY A 183 -1.52 3.25 7.66
N ILE A 184 -1.74 2.16 8.38
CA ILE A 184 -2.91 1.28 8.24
C ILE A 184 -3.82 1.46 9.46
N SER A 185 -5.11 1.59 9.23
CA SER A 185 -6.11 1.79 10.28
C SER A 185 -6.13 0.62 11.26
N GLN A 186 -6.04 0.92 12.56
CA GLN A 186 -6.17 -0.08 13.63
C GLN A 186 -7.50 -0.84 13.54
N LYS A 187 -8.57 -0.17 13.10
CA LYS A 187 -9.88 -0.79 12.83
C LYS A 187 -9.78 -1.87 11.76
N VAL A 188 -9.04 -1.61 10.68
CA VAL A 188 -8.76 -2.59 9.62
C VAL A 188 -7.91 -3.75 10.11
N LEU A 189 -6.87 -3.50 10.91
CA LEU A 189 -6.04 -4.58 11.48
C LEU A 189 -6.87 -5.48 12.42
N LEU A 190 -7.74 -4.90 13.27
CA LEU A 190 -8.64 -5.66 14.13
C LEU A 190 -9.67 -6.47 13.32
N THR A 191 -10.28 -5.88 12.29
CA THR A 191 -11.18 -6.58 11.37
C THR A 191 -10.46 -7.74 10.66
N LEU A 192 -9.21 -7.55 10.23
CA LEU A 192 -8.41 -8.59 9.59
C LEU A 192 -8.11 -9.73 10.57
N ILE A 193 -7.61 -9.44 11.77
CA ILE A 193 -7.33 -10.47 12.79
C ILE A 193 -8.59 -11.31 13.07
N GLN A 194 -9.75 -10.66 13.19
CA GLN A 194 -11.01 -11.37 13.36
C GLN A 194 -11.38 -12.20 12.13
N LYS A 195 -11.36 -11.61 10.93
CA LYS A 195 -11.70 -12.29 9.66
C LYS A 195 -10.90 -13.57 9.48
N GLU A 196 -9.60 -13.55 9.77
CA GLU A 196 -8.66 -14.62 9.41
C GLU A 196 -8.52 -15.70 10.50
N SER A 197 -8.69 -15.35 11.78
CA SER A 197 -8.46 -16.28 12.91
C SER A 197 -9.54 -16.26 14.00
N SER A 198 -10.56 -15.41 13.89
CA SER A 198 -11.56 -15.13 14.95
C SER A 198 -10.97 -14.70 16.31
N LEU A 199 -9.68 -14.33 16.35
CA LEU A 199 -8.89 -14.21 17.57
C LEU A 199 -9.29 -13.03 18.47
N VAL A 200 -9.99 -12.03 17.94
CA VAL A 200 -10.44 -10.86 18.71
C VAL A 200 -11.58 -11.20 19.66
N ALA A 201 -12.53 -12.04 19.20
CA ALA A 201 -13.75 -12.36 19.92
C ALA A 201 -13.88 -13.84 20.35
N THR A 202 -12.91 -14.70 20.04
CA THR A 202 -12.90 -16.09 20.52
C THR A 202 -12.83 -16.18 22.04
N THR A 203 -13.56 -17.15 22.61
CA THR A 203 -13.55 -17.48 24.04
C THR A 203 -12.48 -18.51 24.42
N ASN A 204 -11.94 -19.26 23.43
CA ASN A 204 -10.96 -20.31 23.63
C ASN A 204 -9.81 -20.22 22.58
N PRO A 205 -8.92 -19.23 22.71
CA PRO A 205 -7.81 -19.00 21.79
C PRO A 205 -6.69 -20.05 21.94
N THR A 206 -6.12 -20.47 20.81
CA THR A 206 -4.99 -21.41 20.75
C THR A 206 -3.69 -20.68 20.39
N THR A 207 -2.53 -21.28 20.69
CA THR A 207 -1.22 -20.73 20.28
C THR A 207 -1.12 -20.59 18.76
N GLY A 208 -1.62 -21.56 17.99
CA GLY A 208 -1.61 -21.52 16.52
C GLY A 208 -2.40 -20.34 15.94
N ALA A 209 -3.47 -19.89 16.59
CA ALA A 209 -4.20 -18.69 16.17
C ALA A 209 -3.34 -17.42 16.27
N TYR A 210 -2.32 -17.37 17.14
CA TYR A 210 -1.34 -16.29 17.18
C TYR A 210 -0.22 -16.46 16.14
N GLU A 211 0.06 -17.68 15.70
CA GLU A 211 1.05 -17.94 14.65
C GLU A 211 0.58 -17.43 13.29
N THR A 212 -0.71 -17.58 12.98
CA THR A 212 -1.33 -17.21 11.70
C THR A 212 -2.44 -16.17 11.84
N ALA A 213 -2.35 -15.28 12.85
CA ALA A 213 -3.40 -14.34 13.26
C ALA A 213 -4.03 -13.47 12.15
N THR A 214 -3.30 -13.22 11.05
CA THR A 214 -3.78 -12.45 9.89
C THR A 214 -3.77 -13.27 8.58
N GLY A 215 -3.46 -14.57 8.63
CA GLY A 215 -3.25 -15.40 7.44
C GLY A 215 -2.03 -15.00 6.60
N TYR A 216 -1.19 -14.06 7.06
CA TYR A 216 -0.04 -13.62 6.27
C TYR A 216 1.01 -14.74 6.18
N GLY A 217 1.47 -15.03 4.95
CA GLY A 217 2.36 -16.18 4.70
C GLY A 217 1.64 -17.53 4.57
N CYS A 218 0.30 -17.55 4.60
CA CYS A 218 -0.53 -18.71 4.28
C CYS A 218 -1.12 -18.53 2.87
N ALA A 219 -0.45 -19.01 1.81
CA ALA A 219 -1.08 -19.03 0.49
C ALA A 219 -2.08 -20.19 0.41
N ASP A 220 -3.27 -19.98 -0.19
CA ASP A 220 -4.31 -21.01 -0.34
C ASP A 220 -3.76 -22.34 -0.91
N THR A 221 -2.79 -22.26 -1.83
CA THR A 221 -2.15 -23.38 -2.52
C THR A 221 -1.05 -24.08 -1.70
N GLN A 222 -0.89 -23.77 -0.41
CA GLN A 222 0.14 -24.33 0.47
C GLN A 222 -0.50 -25.12 1.63
N ALA A 223 -0.11 -26.38 1.78
CA ALA A 223 -0.60 -27.24 2.87
C ALA A 223 -0.14 -26.79 4.27
N VAL A 224 0.90 -25.95 4.36
CA VAL A 224 1.44 -25.38 5.60
C VAL A 224 1.86 -23.93 5.32
N CYS A 225 1.50 -23.01 6.21
CA CYS A 225 1.91 -21.62 6.15
C CYS A 225 3.44 -21.46 6.32
N ASP A 226 4.01 -20.37 5.80
CA ASP A 226 5.43 -20.07 6.00
C ASP A 226 5.72 -19.63 7.45
N LYS A 227 6.33 -20.56 8.20
CA LYS A 227 6.76 -20.39 9.59
C LYS A 227 7.66 -19.18 9.85
N TYR A 228 8.30 -18.60 8.82
CA TYR A 228 9.09 -17.38 8.96
C TYR A 228 8.25 -16.20 9.46
N TYR A 229 6.95 -16.17 9.15
CA TYR A 229 6.03 -15.10 9.56
C TYR A 229 5.22 -15.41 10.82
N TYR A 230 5.54 -16.49 11.54
CA TYR A 230 4.78 -16.89 12.71
C TYR A 230 4.92 -15.92 13.89
N GLY A 231 3.80 -15.74 14.60
CA GLY A 231 3.70 -14.97 15.83
C GLY A 231 2.97 -13.64 15.63
N PHE A 232 2.23 -13.21 16.65
CA PHE A 232 1.27 -12.10 16.53
C PHE A 232 1.88 -10.81 15.98
N TYR A 233 3.02 -10.39 16.52
CA TYR A 233 3.77 -9.24 16.03
C TYR A 233 4.11 -9.36 14.54
N ASN A 234 4.62 -10.52 14.10
CA ASN A 234 5.02 -10.76 12.73
C ASN A 234 3.80 -10.74 11.79
N GLN A 235 2.71 -11.40 12.17
CA GLN A 235 1.45 -11.43 11.42
C GLN A 235 0.88 -10.02 11.22
N VAL A 236 0.76 -9.23 12.29
CA VAL A 236 0.21 -7.87 12.24
C VAL A 236 1.13 -6.92 11.47
N TYR A 237 2.45 -6.96 11.71
CA TYR A 237 3.43 -6.13 11.00
C TYR A 237 3.45 -6.42 9.50
N ASN A 238 3.60 -7.69 9.10
CA ASN A 238 3.75 -8.04 7.69
C ASN A 238 2.44 -7.85 6.89
N ALA A 239 1.27 -8.10 7.49
CA ALA A 239 0.00 -7.75 6.83
C ALA A 239 -0.11 -6.24 6.56
N ALA A 240 0.21 -5.40 7.55
CA ALA A 240 0.20 -3.94 7.38
C ALA A 240 1.21 -3.45 6.33
N TRP A 241 2.43 -3.99 6.37
CA TRP A 241 3.47 -3.75 5.36
C TRP A 241 3.00 -4.14 3.95
N GLN A 242 2.34 -5.30 3.82
CA GLN A 242 1.86 -5.80 2.53
C GLN A 242 0.72 -4.93 1.96
N PHE A 243 -0.19 -4.44 2.80
CA PHE A 243 -1.22 -3.49 2.37
C PHE A 243 -0.66 -2.16 1.86
N LYS A 244 0.50 -1.72 2.38
CA LYS A 244 1.24 -0.58 1.82
C LYS A 244 1.99 -0.96 0.55
N ARG A 245 2.58 -2.16 0.49
CA ARG A 245 3.26 -2.67 -0.71
C ARG A 245 2.31 -2.78 -1.92
N TYR A 246 1.05 -3.13 -1.71
CA TYR A 246 0.01 -3.16 -2.76
C TYR A 246 -0.30 -1.78 -3.38
N LEU A 247 0.04 -0.68 -2.71
CA LEU A 247 -0.08 0.67 -3.31
C LEU A 247 1.02 0.97 -4.34
N ASN A 248 1.97 0.05 -4.56
CA ASN A 248 3.20 0.24 -5.35
C ASN A 248 3.92 1.56 -5.00
N PRO A 249 4.31 1.80 -3.74
CA PRO A 249 4.96 3.06 -3.37
C PRO A 249 6.25 3.29 -4.20
N PRO A 250 6.61 4.56 -4.47
CA PRO A 250 7.81 4.91 -5.24
C PRO A 250 9.07 4.25 -4.69
N GLY A 251 10.01 3.94 -5.57
CA GLY A 251 11.22 3.19 -5.21
C GLY A 251 11.01 1.67 -5.04
N ARG A 252 9.83 1.14 -5.41
CA ARG A 252 9.56 -0.29 -5.56
C ARG A 252 8.99 -0.59 -6.96
N THR A 253 9.13 -1.83 -7.42
CA THR A 253 8.58 -2.31 -8.70
C THR A 253 7.05 -2.23 -8.70
N MET A 254 6.43 -1.95 -9.85
CA MET A 254 4.97 -1.97 -9.99
C MET A 254 4.42 -3.39 -10.20
N ASP A 255 4.57 -4.25 -9.19
CA ASP A 255 4.15 -5.66 -9.26
C ASP A 255 2.62 -5.84 -9.14
N PHE A 256 1.93 -4.89 -8.50
CA PHE A 256 0.50 -4.99 -8.18
C PHE A 256 -0.35 -4.16 -9.16
N THR A 257 -0.58 -4.71 -10.34
CA THR A 257 -1.28 -4.04 -11.46
C THR A 257 -2.53 -4.78 -11.95
N TYR A 258 -2.76 -6.02 -11.53
CA TYR A 258 -3.82 -6.89 -12.04
C TYR A 258 -5.23 -6.68 -11.42
N PHE A 259 -5.36 -5.80 -10.42
CA PHE A 259 -6.63 -5.25 -9.95
C PHE A 259 -6.65 -3.71 -10.14
N PRO A 260 -6.66 -3.22 -11.39
CA PRO A 260 -6.58 -1.78 -11.69
C PRO A 260 -7.83 -1.01 -11.22
N VAL A 261 -7.60 0.10 -10.53
CA VAL A 261 -8.66 1.02 -10.10
C VAL A 261 -9.27 1.71 -11.33
N GLY A 262 -10.60 1.76 -11.40
CA GLY A 262 -11.37 2.37 -12.48
C GLY A 262 -11.73 1.43 -13.64
N THR A 263 -11.04 0.29 -13.79
CA THR A 263 -11.23 -0.62 -14.93
C THR A 263 -12.00 -1.89 -14.52
N PRO A 264 -13.05 -2.31 -15.27
CA PRO A 264 -13.79 -3.54 -14.99
C PRO A 264 -12.91 -4.80 -15.09
N THR A 265 -12.67 -5.47 -13.96
CA THR A 265 -11.83 -6.67 -13.86
C THR A 265 -12.69 -7.90 -13.57
N SER A 266 -12.40 -9.05 -14.20
CA SER A 266 -13.10 -10.31 -13.83
C SER A 266 -12.55 -10.81 -12.50
N ILE A 267 -13.42 -10.95 -11.50
CA ILE A 267 -13.05 -11.49 -10.19
C ILE A 267 -13.84 -12.78 -9.97
N GLN A 268 -13.13 -13.86 -9.63
CA GLN A 268 -13.71 -15.18 -9.44
C GLN A 268 -14.56 -15.24 -8.16
N TYR A 269 -15.57 -16.11 -8.17
CA TYR A 269 -16.41 -16.36 -6.98
C TYR A 269 -15.79 -17.33 -5.99
N ASN A 270 -14.82 -18.13 -6.43
CA ASN A 270 -14.13 -19.16 -5.68
C ASN A 270 -12.75 -19.40 -6.32
N TYR A 271 -11.85 -20.14 -5.66
CA TYR A 271 -10.62 -20.63 -6.30
C TYR A 271 -10.95 -21.67 -7.40
N ASP A 272 -12.07 -22.40 -7.27
CA ASP A 272 -12.60 -23.29 -8.29
C ASP A 272 -13.13 -22.44 -9.45
N THR A 273 -12.46 -22.53 -10.59
CA THR A 273 -12.79 -21.74 -11.78
C THR A 273 -14.15 -22.11 -12.39
N SER A 274 -14.68 -23.32 -12.10
CA SER A 274 -16.01 -23.74 -12.56
C SER A 274 -17.14 -22.94 -11.90
N CYS A 275 -16.89 -22.36 -10.73
CA CYS A 275 -17.81 -21.42 -10.07
C CYS A 275 -17.95 -20.07 -10.79
N GLY A 276 -17.09 -19.78 -11.77
CA GLY A 276 -17.18 -18.60 -12.61
C GLY A 276 -16.70 -17.30 -11.95
N SER A 277 -17.03 -16.18 -12.60
CA SER A 277 -16.61 -14.83 -12.21
C SER A 277 -17.64 -13.78 -12.64
N SER A 278 -17.47 -12.54 -12.19
CA SER A 278 -18.15 -11.38 -12.81
C SER A 278 -17.23 -10.15 -12.86
N LYS A 279 -17.61 -9.16 -13.68
CA LYS A 279 -16.85 -7.92 -13.86
C LYS A 279 -17.12 -6.96 -12.70
N VAL A 280 -16.08 -6.63 -11.95
CA VAL A 280 -16.09 -5.66 -10.86
C VAL A 280 -15.29 -4.43 -11.27
N THR A 281 -15.90 -3.25 -11.20
CA THR A 281 -15.18 -1.97 -11.33
C THR A 281 -14.68 -1.54 -9.96
N ILE A 282 -13.40 -1.78 -9.69
CA ILE A 282 -12.76 -1.41 -8.42
C ILE A 282 -12.64 0.12 -8.34
N ARG A 283 -13.17 0.73 -7.28
CA ARG A 283 -13.31 2.19 -7.14
C ARG A 283 -12.16 2.88 -6.43
N ASN A 284 -11.40 2.16 -5.60
CA ASN A 284 -10.32 2.70 -4.78
C ASN A 284 -9.22 1.66 -4.50
N ALA A 285 -8.10 2.09 -3.93
CA ALA A 285 -6.95 1.21 -3.75
C ALA A 285 -7.09 0.26 -2.55
N ALA A 286 -7.85 0.61 -1.52
CA ALA A 286 -8.15 -0.26 -0.39
C ALA A 286 -8.96 -1.49 -0.82
N THR A 287 -9.92 -1.30 -1.72
CA THR A 287 -10.67 -2.40 -2.35
C THR A 287 -9.75 -3.26 -3.23
N ALA A 288 -8.86 -2.65 -4.03
CA ALA A 288 -7.84 -3.40 -4.79
C ALA A 288 -6.92 -4.20 -3.85
N ALA A 289 -6.47 -3.61 -2.75
CA ALA A 289 -5.61 -4.20 -1.74
C ALA A 289 -6.25 -5.39 -1.01
N LEU A 290 -7.57 -5.33 -0.77
CA LEU A 290 -8.34 -6.47 -0.26
C LEU A 290 -8.44 -7.61 -1.28
N TYR A 291 -8.60 -7.31 -2.58
CA TYR A 291 -8.53 -8.34 -3.63
C TYR A 291 -7.11 -8.90 -3.83
N TYR A 292 -6.06 -8.11 -3.66
CA TYR A 292 -4.69 -8.63 -3.65
C TYR A 292 -4.41 -9.55 -2.45
N TYR A 293 -5.05 -9.31 -1.30
CA TYR A 293 -4.94 -10.14 -0.10
C TYR A 293 -5.85 -11.38 -0.13
N THR A 294 -7.03 -11.29 -0.77
CA THR A 294 -8.00 -12.38 -0.89
C THR A 294 -8.72 -12.26 -2.24
N PRO A 295 -8.30 -12.99 -3.28
CA PRO A 295 -8.64 -12.69 -4.69
C PRO A 295 -10.02 -13.16 -5.16
N TYR A 296 -11.01 -13.24 -4.26
CA TYR A 296 -12.37 -13.73 -4.55
C TYR A 296 -13.44 -12.75 -4.10
N GLN A 297 -14.55 -12.70 -4.84
CA GLN A 297 -15.76 -11.97 -4.46
C GLN A 297 -16.87 -12.94 -4.02
N PRO A 298 -17.77 -12.56 -3.09
CA PRO A 298 -18.91 -13.39 -2.74
C PRO A 298 -19.88 -13.54 -3.92
N ASN A 299 -20.44 -14.74 -4.08
CA ASN A 299 -21.53 -14.99 -5.03
C ASN A 299 -22.91 -14.64 -4.44
N ALA A 300 -23.97 -14.85 -5.22
CA ALA A 300 -25.34 -14.55 -4.77
C ALA A 300 -25.79 -15.39 -3.56
N ALA A 301 -25.33 -16.64 -3.40
CA ALA A 301 -25.67 -17.46 -2.24
C ALA A 301 -24.99 -16.94 -0.97
N ALA A 302 -23.69 -16.62 -1.05
CA ALA A 302 -22.95 -15.97 0.02
C ALA A 302 -23.58 -14.64 0.47
N LEU A 303 -24.11 -13.84 -0.47
CA LEU A 303 -24.73 -12.55 -0.14
C LEU A 303 -26.16 -12.67 0.43
N ARG A 304 -26.92 -13.73 0.08
CA ARG A 304 -28.23 -14.02 0.71
C ARG A 304 -28.13 -14.43 2.18
N SER A 305 -26.95 -14.85 2.64
CA SER A 305 -26.68 -15.26 4.02
C SER A 305 -25.49 -14.46 4.59
N PRO A 306 -25.64 -13.15 4.90
CA PRO A 306 -24.54 -12.24 5.25
C PRO A 306 -23.59 -12.71 6.37
N TYR A 307 -24.08 -13.56 7.28
CA TYR A 307 -23.32 -14.11 8.40
C TYR A 307 -23.26 -15.65 8.42
N GLY A 308 -24.07 -16.33 7.59
CA GLY A 308 -24.04 -17.79 7.46
C GLY A 308 -23.20 -18.28 6.28
N THR A 309 -23.27 -19.58 6.04
CA THR A 309 -22.72 -20.25 4.86
C THR A 309 -23.62 -20.05 3.64
N GLY A 310 -23.01 -20.10 2.44
CA GLY A 310 -23.70 -20.17 1.15
C GLY A 310 -23.60 -21.58 0.54
N ASP A 311 -23.44 -21.63 -0.77
CA ASP A 311 -23.21 -22.86 -1.56
C ASP A 311 -21.71 -23.20 -1.71
N ALA A 312 -21.38 -24.26 -2.44
CA ALA A 312 -20.00 -24.68 -2.71
C ALA A 312 -19.16 -23.63 -3.46
N CYS A 313 -19.80 -22.70 -4.17
CA CYS A 313 -19.15 -21.62 -4.92
C CYS A 313 -19.06 -20.29 -4.16
N SER A 314 -19.36 -20.30 -2.86
CA SER A 314 -19.37 -19.12 -2.02
C SER A 314 -17.98 -18.84 -1.43
N ALA A 315 -17.35 -17.72 -1.80
CA ALA A 315 -16.21 -17.18 -1.08
C ALA A 315 -16.62 -16.15 -0.02
N TYR A 316 -15.97 -16.22 1.15
CA TYR A 316 -16.37 -15.44 2.33
C TYR A 316 -15.42 -14.30 2.70
N GLY A 317 -14.13 -14.35 2.33
CA GLY A 317 -13.11 -13.46 2.89
C GLY A 317 -13.44 -11.95 2.79
N ASN A 318 -13.67 -11.44 1.59
CA ASN A 318 -14.02 -10.02 1.40
C ASN A 318 -15.42 -9.67 1.95
N ARG A 319 -16.35 -10.63 1.94
CA ARG A 319 -17.69 -10.51 2.56
C ARG A 319 -17.57 -10.31 4.08
N ASN A 320 -16.76 -11.14 4.72
CA ASN A 320 -16.55 -11.14 6.16
C ASN A 320 -15.78 -9.91 6.61
N PHE A 321 -14.77 -9.47 5.86
CA PHE A 321 -14.12 -8.18 6.13
C PHE A 321 -15.13 -7.04 6.15
N PHE A 322 -16.01 -6.95 5.15
CA PHE A 322 -17.04 -5.92 5.06
C PHE A 322 -17.99 -5.93 6.26
N TYR A 323 -18.57 -7.10 6.58
CA TYR A 323 -19.57 -7.21 7.65
C TYR A 323 -18.96 -7.08 9.05
N VAL A 324 -17.79 -7.68 9.32
CA VAL A 324 -17.08 -7.51 10.60
C VAL A 324 -16.67 -6.05 10.82
N TYR A 325 -16.21 -5.35 9.77
CA TYR A 325 -15.94 -3.90 9.89
C TYR A 325 -17.23 -3.13 10.18
N ALA A 326 -18.31 -3.42 9.44
CA ALA A 326 -19.57 -2.69 9.58
C ALA A 326 -20.22 -2.87 10.96
N ASP A 327 -20.24 -4.10 11.49
CA ASP A 327 -20.76 -4.43 12.83
C ASP A 327 -20.00 -3.70 13.96
N TRP A 328 -18.70 -3.47 13.78
CA TRP A 328 -17.83 -2.93 14.84
C TRP A 328 -17.57 -1.43 14.73
N PHE A 329 -17.57 -0.89 13.51
CA PHE A 329 -17.08 0.46 13.22
C PHE A 329 -17.99 1.26 12.27
N GLY A 330 -19.16 0.72 11.95
CA GLY A 330 -20.11 1.31 11.00
C GLY A 330 -19.72 1.09 9.54
N VAL A 331 -20.73 1.16 8.66
CA VAL A 331 -20.63 0.75 7.25
C VAL A 331 -19.40 1.35 6.54
N PRO A 332 -18.49 0.54 5.97
CA PRO A 332 -17.14 0.96 5.56
C PRO A 332 -17.05 1.85 4.31
N ASN A 333 -18.15 2.08 3.58
CA ASN A 333 -18.14 2.68 2.25
C ASN A 333 -19.23 3.76 2.03
N THR A 334 -19.86 4.27 3.10
CA THR A 334 -21.02 5.19 3.04
C THR A 334 -20.71 6.65 2.73
N ALA A 335 -19.45 7.06 2.81
CA ALA A 335 -19.01 8.43 2.55
C ALA A 335 -17.84 8.40 1.56
N PRO A 336 -17.58 9.48 0.78
CA PRO A 336 -16.35 9.59 0.02
C PRO A 336 -15.12 9.63 0.94
N ASP A 337 -13.93 9.38 0.39
CA ASP A 337 -12.68 9.56 1.11
C ASP A 337 -12.56 10.97 1.71
N GLN A 338 -12.17 11.06 2.97
CA GLN A 338 -11.97 12.35 3.63
C GLN A 338 -10.80 12.28 4.63
N TYR A 339 -9.58 12.54 4.13
CA TYR A 339 -8.38 12.70 4.96
C TYR A 339 -8.23 14.11 5.54
N PHE A 340 -8.83 15.11 4.88
CA PHE A 340 -8.75 16.51 5.27
C PHE A 340 -10.14 17.15 5.25
N SER A 341 -10.42 18.03 6.22
CA SER A 341 -11.74 18.66 6.40
C SER A 341 -12.06 19.72 5.34
N ASP A 342 -11.05 20.30 4.71
CA ASP A 342 -11.12 21.32 3.65
C ASP A 342 -10.96 20.74 2.23
N VAL A 343 -11.01 19.41 2.09
CA VAL A 343 -10.91 18.71 0.81
C VAL A 343 -12.17 17.86 0.63
N THR A 344 -12.98 18.22 -0.36
CA THR A 344 -14.25 17.56 -0.71
C THR A 344 -14.20 17.07 -2.16
N PRO A 345 -15.14 16.22 -2.64
CA PRO A 345 -15.18 15.78 -4.03
C PRO A 345 -15.26 16.89 -5.09
N THR A 346 -15.58 18.14 -4.71
CA THR A 346 -15.59 19.31 -5.61
C THR A 346 -14.28 20.11 -5.58
N THR A 347 -13.35 19.81 -4.67
CA THR A 347 -12.03 20.45 -4.58
C THR A 347 -11.19 20.11 -5.82
N SER A 348 -10.53 21.11 -6.41
CA SER A 348 -9.61 20.87 -7.54
C SER A 348 -8.48 19.93 -7.13
N GLN A 349 -8.11 19.00 -8.00
CA GLN A 349 -7.11 17.94 -7.74
C GLN A 349 -7.49 17.01 -6.56
N TYR A 350 -8.78 16.88 -6.21
CA TYR A 350 -9.26 16.00 -5.13
C TYR A 350 -8.60 14.62 -5.14
N ALA A 351 -8.68 13.88 -6.25
CA ALA A 351 -8.12 12.52 -6.35
C ALA A 351 -6.60 12.48 -6.09
N ASP A 352 -5.85 13.48 -6.56
CA ASP A 352 -4.41 13.59 -6.37
C ASP A 352 -4.05 13.88 -4.90
N ILE A 353 -4.86 14.72 -4.24
CA ILE A 353 -4.71 15.05 -2.82
C ILE A 353 -5.02 13.82 -1.93
N GLN A 354 -6.06 13.05 -2.26
CA GLN A 354 -6.38 11.82 -1.53
C GLN A 354 -5.31 10.73 -1.75
N TRP A 355 -4.73 10.64 -2.96
CA TRP A 355 -3.58 9.76 -3.25
C TRP A 355 -2.34 10.17 -2.41
N MET A 356 -2.01 11.46 -2.33
CA MET A 356 -0.93 11.99 -1.48
C MET A 356 -1.14 11.64 0.00
N ALA A 357 -2.38 11.65 0.49
CA ALA A 357 -2.70 11.28 1.86
C ALA A 357 -2.56 9.78 2.12
N ARG A 358 -3.13 8.94 1.24
CA ARG A 358 -3.11 7.47 1.30
C ARG A 358 -1.70 6.88 1.34
N LEU A 359 -0.78 7.44 0.54
CA LEU A 359 0.62 7.02 0.56
C LEU A 359 1.39 7.59 1.77
N GLY A 360 0.94 8.71 2.35
CA GLY A 360 1.56 9.37 3.50
C GLY A 360 2.45 10.57 3.14
N PHE A 361 2.50 10.96 1.87
CA PHE A 361 3.32 12.09 1.40
C PHE A 361 2.83 13.43 1.95
N SER A 362 1.52 13.58 2.16
CA SER A 362 0.92 14.68 2.91
C SER A 362 0.15 14.18 4.12
N THR A 363 0.51 14.67 5.30
CA THR A 363 -0.28 14.53 6.52
C THR A 363 -1.18 15.73 6.81
N GLY A 364 -1.02 16.86 6.11
CA GLY A 364 -1.76 18.10 6.41
C GLY A 364 -1.45 18.69 7.80
N ALA A 365 -1.97 19.89 8.07
CA ALA A 365 -1.88 20.52 9.39
C ALA A 365 -2.94 19.92 10.33
N ALA A 366 -2.62 19.72 11.60
CA ALA A 366 -3.61 19.30 12.61
C ALA A 366 -4.25 20.54 13.26
N ALA A 367 -5.57 20.54 13.37
CA ALA A 367 -6.33 21.51 14.14
C ALA A 367 -6.49 21.05 15.60
N ALA A 368 -6.84 21.98 16.50
CA ALA A 368 -6.99 21.69 17.94
C ALA A 368 -8.07 20.62 18.26
N ASN A 369 -9.06 20.46 17.39
CA ASN A 369 -10.11 19.43 17.48
C ASN A 369 -9.71 18.06 16.89
N GLY A 370 -8.44 17.86 16.54
CA GLY A 370 -7.91 16.63 15.95
C GLY A 370 -8.19 16.44 14.45
N THR A 371 -9.05 17.27 13.84
CA THR A 371 -9.21 17.29 12.37
C THR A 371 -7.94 17.78 11.68
N ARG A 372 -7.82 17.50 10.38
CA ARG A 372 -6.65 17.88 9.59
C ARG A 372 -7.05 18.70 8.37
N THR A 373 -6.24 19.70 8.01
CA THR A 373 -6.46 20.56 6.84
C THR A 373 -5.31 20.41 5.83
N TYR A 374 -5.64 20.51 4.55
CA TYR A 374 -4.69 20.41 3.45
C TYR A 374 -4.27 21.77 2.89
N SER A 375 -5.12 22.80 2.95
CA SER A 375 -4.92 24.11 2.35
C SER A 375 -4.57 24.06 0.85
N PRO A 376 -5.46 23.50 -0.02
CA PRO A 376 -5.14 23.18 -1.42
C PRO A 376 -4.63 24.37 -2.25
N THR A 377 -5.14 25.57 -2.00
CA THR A 377 -4.78 26.81 -2.71
C THR A 377 -3.53 27.50 -2.17
N GLN A 378 -2.98 27.06 -1.03
CA GLN A 378 -1.81 27.68 -0.42
C GLN A 378 -0.57 27.52 -1.33
N THR A 379 0.09 28.63 -1.64
CA THR A 379 1.39 28.64 -2.32
C THR A 379 2.50 28.17 -1.39
N ILE A 380 3.44 27.38 -1.91
CA ILE A 380 4.47 26.72 -1.08
C ILE A 380 5.89 27.15 -1.42
N SER A 381 6.73 27.18 -0.38
CA SER A 381 8.14 27.52 -0.51
C SER A 381 8.98 26.38 -1.11
N ARG A 382 10.16 26.71 -1.63
CA ARG A 382 11.16 25.74 -2.11
C ARG A 382 11.47 24.66 -1.07
N ALA A 383 11.64 25.05 0.19
CA ALA A 383 11.85 24.10 1.30
C ALA A 383 10.64 23.18 1.55
N THR A 384 9.41 23.68 1.35
CA THR A 384 8.20 22.86 1.49
C THR A 384 8.12 21.82 0.37
N VAL A 385 8.44 22.20 -0.87
CA VAL A 385 8.53 21.25 -2.00
C VAL A 385 9.63 20.22 -1.77
N ALA A 386 10.81 20.63 -1.26
CA ALA A 386 11.89 19.71 -0.91
C ALA A 386 11.42 18.60 0.05
N ILE A 387 10.71 18.98 1.12
CA ILE A 387 10.12 18.03 2.09
C ILE A 387 9.16 17.05 1.40
N PHE A 388 8.34 17.50 0.45
CA PHE A 388 7.45 16.62 -0.31
C PHE A 388 8.19 15.67 -1.25
N LEU A 389 9.22 16.13 -1.96
CA LEU A 389 10.05 15.29 -2.83
C LEU A 389 10.81 14.23 -2.02
N TYR A 390 11.37 14.61 -0.87
CA TYR A 390 12.03 13.68 0.04
C TYR A 390 11.06 12.60 0.55
N ARG A 391 9.84 12.97 1.00
CA ARG A 391 8.81 12.00 1.40
C ARG A 391 8.35 11.11 0.25
N TYR A 392 8.20 11.68 -0.95
CA TYR A 392 7.84 10.93 -2.15
C TYR A 392 8.88 9.86 -2.49
N SER A 393 10.18 10.12 -2.25
CA SER A 393 11.24 9.13 -2.48
C SER A 393 11.13 7.86 -1.61
N GLY A 394 10.48 7.96 -0.45
CA GLY A 394 10.27 6.84 0.49
C GLY A 394 11.54 6.28 1.15
N LEU A 395 12.73 6.84 0.89
CA LEU A 395 14.00 6.29 1.35
C LEU A 395 14.50 6.99 2.63
N PRO A 396 15.02 6.25 3.63
CA PRO A 396 15.72 6.84 4.76
C PRO A 396 17.03 7.49 4.28
N PHE A 397 17.28 8.73 4.71
CA PHE A 397 18.51 9.46 4.39
C PHE A 397 19.15 10.04 5.65
N THR A 398 20.46 9.82 5.79
CA THR A 398 21.28 10.43 6.84
C THR A 398 21.98 11.66 6.25
N PRO A 399 21.59 12.90 6.63
CA PRO A 399 22.24 14.11 6.14
C PRO A 399 23.66 14.24 6.73
N PRO A 400 24.56 14.98 6.06
CA PRO A 400 25.93 15.18 6.52
C PRO A 400 26.02 15.86 7.89
N ALA A 401 27.17 15.76 8.55
CA ALA A 401 27.39 16.43 9.83
C ALA A 401 27.55 17.96 9.71
N THR A 402 27.81 18.48 8.52
CA THR A 402 27.97 19.91 8.22
C THR A 402 26.97 20.31 7.13
N PRO A 403 26.10 21.31 7.34
CA PRO A 403 25.18 21.79 6.30
C PRO A 403 25.90 22.34 5.07
N SER A 404 25.38 21.97 3.90
CA SER A 404 25.87 22.42 2.59
C SER A 404 25.40 23.84 2.24
N PHE A 405 24.26 24.27 2.80
CA PHE A 405 23.62 25.57 2.56
C PHE A 405 23.57 26.43 3.82
N VAL A 406 23.98 27.69 3.72
CA VAL A 406 24.07 28.60 4.89
C VAL A 406 22.71 29.08 5.39
N ASP A 407 21.68 29.04 4.55
CA ASP A 407 20.29 29.38 4.91
C ASP A 407 19.46 28.16 5.35
N VAL A 408 20.04 26.94 5.38
CA VAL A 408 19.36 25.71 5.82
C VAL A 408 20.18 25.01 6.93
N PRO A 409 20.26 25.58 8.15
CA PRO A 409 20.94 24.95 9.28
C PRO A 409 20.22 23.68 9.75
N LYS A 410 20.88 22.85 10.58
CA LYS A 410 20.32 21.59 11.11
C LYS A 410 18.99 21.73 11.85
N THR A 411 18.72 22.90 12.42
CA THR A 411 17.45 23.23 13.11
C THR A 411 16.29 23.51 12.15
N ASN A 412 16.55 23.61 10.85
CA ASN A 412 15.54 23.80 9.83
C ASN A 412 14.82 22.47 9.53
N GLY A 413 13.48 22.47 9.57
CA GLY A 413 12.67 21.28 9.26
C GLY A 413 12.83 20.72 7.85
N ALA A 414 13.40 21.49 6.91
CA ALA A 414 13.73 21.03 5.56
C ALA A 414 15.18 20.54 5.39
N TYR A 415 16.01 20.58 6.44
CA TYR A 415 17.45 20.26 6.37
C TYR A 415 17.74 18.93 5.68
N THR A 416 17.21 17.83 6.22
CA THR A 416 17.36 16.48 5.66
C THR A 416 16.90 16.39 4.20
N ALA A 417 15.82 17.09 3.85
CA ALA A 417 15.25 17.04 2.51
C ALA A 417 16.11 17.81 1.48
N VAL A 418 16.67 18.96 1.85
CA VAL A 418 17.54 19.77 0.98
C VAL A 418 18.90 19.06 0.79
N GLU A 419 19.48 18.51 1.84
CA GLU A 419 20.71 17.69 1.72
C GLU A 419 20.46 16.41 0.90
N TRP A 420 19.29 15.79 1.03
CA TRP A 420 18.89 14.65 0.18
C TRP A 420 18.80 15.06 -1.30
N MET A 421 18.18 16.19 -1.62
CA MET A 421 18.10 16.70 -3.01
C MET A 421 19.50 16.95 -3.59
N LEU A 422 20.44 17.49 -2.79
CA LEU A 422 21.82 17.70 -3.22
C LEU A 422 22.56 16.37 -3.45
N ALA A 423 22.43 15.42 -2.51
CA ALA A 423 23.05 14.10 -2.59
C ALA A 423 22.53 13.25 -3.78
N ASN A 424 21.30 13.51 -4.25
CA ASN A 424 20.69 12.86 -5.42
C ASN A 424 20.79 13.72 -6.70
N HIS A 425 21.60 14.80 -6.69
CA HIS A 425 21.86 15.68 -7.84
C HIS A 425 20.62 16.41 -8.42
N LEU A 426 19.55 16.58 -7.64
CA LEU A 426 18.39 17.41 -8.02
C LEU A 426 18.73 18.91 -7.95
N ILE A 427 19.73 19.28 -7.15
CA ILE A 427 20.22 20.65 -6.97
C ILE A 427 21.75 20.68 -6.87
N SER A 428 22.33 21.85 -7.10
CA SER A 428 23.74 22.16 -6.86
C SER A 428 23.90 23.25 -5.80
N VAL A 429 25.09 23.38 -5.22
CA VAL A 429 25.40 24.47 -4.28
C VAL A 429 25.84 25.71 -5.08
N PRO A 430 25.09 26.82 -5.05
CA PRO A 430 25.48 28.05 -5.74
C PRO A 430 26.64 28.76 -5.01
N ALA A 431 27.31 29.69 -5.68
CA ALA A 431 28.47 30.40 -5.13
C ALA A 431 28.20 31.12 -3.78
N ASN A 432 26.97 31.62 -3.57
CA ASN A 432 26.56 32.25 -2.31
C ASN A 432 26.12 31.25 -1.22
N LYS A 433 26.15 29.94 -1.51
CA LYS A 433 25.72 28.82 -0.67
C LYS A 433 24.29 28.91 -0.13
N LYS A 434 23.37 29.62 -0.79
CA LYS A 434 21.96 29.72 -0.39
C LYS A 434 21.05 28.86 -1.25
N PHE A 435 20.19 28.06 -0.62
CA PHE A 435 19.10 27.34 -1.29
C PHE A 435 17.91 28.26 -1.61
N ASN A 436 17.82 29.41 -0.92
CA ASN A 436 16.70 30.35 -0.91
C ASN A 436 15.42 29.69 -0.37
N GLN A 437 15.55 28.97 0.75
CA GLN A 437 14.51 28.08 1.30
C GLN A 437 13.09 28.66 1.41
N GLY A 438 12.98 29.96 1.75
CA GLY A 438 11.71 30.66 1.94
C GLY A 438 11.05 31.21 0.67
N ALA A 439 11.75 31.24 -0.47
CA ALA A 439 11.16 31.71 -1.72
C ALA A 439 10.03 30.77 -2.19
N ILE A 440 8.97 31.33 -2.77
CA ILE A 440 7.86 30.54 -3.33
C ILE A 440 8.36 29.74 -4.54
N ALA A 441 8.05 28.45 -4.57
CA ALA A 441 8.45 27.56 -5.65
C ALA A 441 7.61 27.82 -6.92
N THR A 442 8.26 27.68 -8.07
CA THR A 442 7.67 27.89 -9.40
C THR A 442 7.46 26.57 -10.14
N ARG A 443 6.72 26.61 -11.26
CA ARG A 443 6.60 25.46 -12.18
C ARG A 443 7.93 25.07 -12.80
N THR A 444 8.83 26.03 -13.04
CA THR A 444 10.21 25.75 -13.46
C THR A 444 10.99 24.96 -12.41
N ASP A 445 10.85 25.27 -11.12
CA ASP A 445 11.53 24.51 -10.06
C ASP A 445 11.10 23.04 -10.05
N LEU A 446 9.79 22.77 -10.17
CA LEU A 446 9.30 21.39 -10.30
C LEU A 446 9.80 20.69 -11.56
N ALA A 447 9.83 21.38 -12.70
CA ALA A 447 10.36 20.80 -13.94
C ALA A 447 11.82 20.35 -13.78
N LEU A 448 12.67 21.23 -13.23
CA LEU A 448 14.08 20.93 -12.97
C LEU A 448 14.23 19.74 -12.02
N TRP A 449 13.57 19.78 -10.86
CA TRP A 449 13.74 18.76 -9.82
C TRP A 449 13.16 17.39 -10.20
N LEU A 450 11.99 17.36 -10.85
CA LEU A 450 11.38 16.10 -11.30
C LEU A 450 12.15 15.50 -12.47
N SER A 451 12.59 16.30 -13.45
CA SER A 451 13.39 15.77 -14.57
C SER A 451 14.78 15.31 -14.12
N ALA A 452 15.39 15.96 -13.14
CA ALA A 452 16.65 15.50 -12.56
C ALA A 452 16.46 14.19 -11.75
N TYR A 453 15.39 14.10 -10.96
CA TYR A 453 15.08 12.91 -10.17
C TYR A 453 14.68 11.70 -11.02
N SER A 454 14.21 11.90 -12.26
CA SER A 454 13.84 10.78 -13.13
C SER A 454 15.04 9.99 -13.63
N GLY A 455 16.19 10.66 -13.83
CA GLY A 455 17.37 10.09 -14.47
C GLY A 455 17.25 9.96 -16.00
N ASP A 456 16.17 10.47 -16.60
CA ASP A 456 15.92 10.31 -18.04
C ASP A 456 16.78 11.24 -18.90
N THR A 457 16.98 10.83 -20.16
CA THR A 457 17.52 11.73 -21.19
C THR A 457 16.49 12.82 -21.52
N LEU A 458 16.81 14.07 -21.18
CA LEU A 458 15.90 15.19 -21.43
C LEU A 458 15.71 15.44 -22.95
N PRO A 459 14.47 15.59 -23.44
CA PRO A 459 14.20 15.89 -24.85
C PRO A 459 14.70 17.29 -25.23
N ASN A 460 14.85 17.53 -26.53
CA ASN A 460 15.18 18.85 -27.09
C ASN A 460 14.51 19.02 -28.48
N PRO A 461 13.17 19.09 -28.54
CA PRO A 461 12.46 19.18 -29.82
C PRO A 461 12.71 20.54 -30.48
N ALA A 462 12.78 20.56 -31.82
CA ALA A 462 12.96 21.81 -32.57
C ALA A 462 11.72 22.72 -32.52
N THR A 463 10.54 22.12 -32.36
CA THR A 463 9.27 22.82 -32.14
C THR A 463 8.86 22.68 -30.67
N PRO A 464 8.70 23.78 -29.91
CA PRO A 464 8.22 23.74 -28.53
C PRO A 464 6.84 23.08 -28.38
N SER A 465 6.67 22.30 -27.31
CA SER A 465 5.36 21.74 -26.94
C SER A 465 4.46 22.74 -26.22
N PHE A 466 5.04 23.84 -25.73
CA PHE A 466 4.34 24.91 -25.01
C PHE A 466 4.50 26.25 -25.73
N THR A 467 3.41 26.99 -25.89
CA THR A 467 3.38 28.24 -26.66
C THR A 467 4.14 29.41 -26.00
N ASP A 468 4.44 29.29 -24.71
CA ASP A 468 5.10 30.32 -23.88
C ASP A 468 6.54 29.94 -23.46
N VAL A 469 7.10 28.88 -24.03
CA VAL A 469 8.45 28.39 -23.68
C VAL A 469 9.30 28.25 -24.95
N PRO A 470 10.04 29.30 -25.37
CA PRO A 470 10.90 29.22 -26.54
C PRO A 470 12.10 28.29 -26.32
N THR A 471 12.67 27.78 -27.41
CA THR A 471 13.89 26.94 -27.41
C THR A 471 15.10 27.61 -26.76
N SER A 472 15.12 28.95 -26.67
CA SER A 472 16.13 29.75 -25.99
C SER A 472 15.99 29.80 -24.46
N ASN A 473 14.92 29.23 -23.89
CA ASN A 473 14.75 29.17 -22.44
C ASN A 473 15.82 28.24 -21.83
N PRO A 474 16.61 28.67 -20.83
CA PRO A 474 17.68 27.85 -20.25
C PRO A 474 17.17 26.54 -19.61
N ASN A 475 15.89 26.47 -19.26
CA ASN A 475 15.23 25.31 -18.67
C ASN A 475 14.37 24.52 -19.68
N TYR A 476 14.44 24.86 -20.98
CA TYR A 476 13.60 24.32 -22.05
C TYR A 476 13.50 22.79 -22.00
N ARG A 477 14.63 22.08 -21.94
CA ARG A 477 14.70 20.61 -21.95
C ARG A 477 13.99 19.95 -20.77
N SER A 478 14.10 20.50 -19.57
CA SER A 478 13.38 20.02 -18.38
C SER A 478 11.89 20.33 -18.44
N ILE A 479 11.49 21.44 -19.07
CA ILE A 479 10.07 21.77 -19.28
C ILE A 479 9.46 20.86 -20.34
N GLU A 480 10.13 20.61 -21.46
CA GLU A 480 9.72 19.66 -22.50
C GLU A 480 9.65 18.22 -21.96
N TRP A 481 10.56 17.83 -21.05
CA TRP A 481 10.48 16.56 -20.32
C TRP A 481 9.14 16.39 -19.59
N MET A 482 8.61 17.46 -18.98
CA MET A 482 7.31 17.42 -18.29
C MET A 482 6.14 17.17 -19.25
N LYS A 483 6.24 17.59 -20.53
CA LYS A 483 5.23 17.25 -21.54
C LYS A 483 5.37 15.80 -21.99
N ALA A 484 6.60 15.40 -22.36
CA ALA A 484 6.90 14.08 -22.90
C ALA A 484 6.46 12.93 -21.96
N ASN A 485 6.51 13.15 -20.65
CA ASN A 485 6.12 12.18 -19.63
C ASN A 485 4.69 12.39 -19.08
N GLY A 486 3.86 13.22 -19.72
CA GLY A 486 2.46 13.46 -19.31
C GLY A 486 2.28 14.23 -17.99
N VAL A 487 3.38 14.65 -17.34
CA VAL A 487 3.39 15.35 -16.05
C VAL A 487 2.71 16.72 -16.15
N SER A 488 2.95 17.47 -17.23
CA SER A 488 2.23 18.69 -17.62
C SER A 488 1.48 18.48 -18.94
N THR A 489 0.16 18.56 -18.91
CA THR A 489 -0.70 18.18 -20.05
C THR A 489 -1.11 19.33 -20.97
N GLY A 490 -1.13 20.58 -20.49
CA GLY A 490 -1.62 21.76 -21.23
C GLY A 490 -0.75 22.23 -22.41
N THR A 491 -1.19 23.29 -23.10
CA THR A 491 -0.48 23.96 -24.21
C THR A 491 0.33 25.19 -23.75
N VAL A 492 0.09 25.67 -22.53
CA VAL A 492 0.85 26.74 -21.88
C VAL A 492 1.52 26.14 -20.64
N PHE A 493 2.80 26.40 -20.42
CA PHE A 493 3.52 25.92 -19.25
C PHE A 493 3.50 26.88 -18.07
N SER A 494 3.45 28.20 -18.29
CA SER A 494 3.57 29.25 -17.28
C SER A 494 4.78 29.07 -16.35
N PRO A 495 6.03 29.17 -16.83
CA PRO A 495 7.27 28.89 -16.08
C PRO A 495 7.32 29.50 -14.67
N ASN A 496 6.95 30.77 -14.57
CA ASN A 496 7.03 31.57 -13.33
C ASN A 496 5.81 31.43 -12.42
N ALA A 497 4.78 30.66 -12.81
CA ALA A 497 3.60 30.52 -11.97
C ALA A 497 3.93 29.77 -10.68
N GLN A 498 3.42 30.29 -9.56
CA GLN A 498 3.68 29.77 -8.22
C GLN A 498 2.97 28.43 -8.01
N ILE A 499 3.63 27.53 -7.30
CA ILE A 499 3.08 26.21 -6.98
C ILE A 499 2.18 26.30 -5.76
N THR A 500 0.93 25.86 -5.92
CA THR A 500 0.04 25.55 -4.79
C THR A 500 0.18 24.10 -4.37
N ARG A 501 -0.30 23.77 -3.17
CA ARG A 501 -0.30 22.39 -2.65
C ARG A 501 -1.06 21.42 -3.57
N ALA A 502 -2.24 21.81 -4.07
CA ALA A 502 -3.02 21.02 -5.01
C ALA A 502 -2.28 20.79 -6.35
N VAL A 503 -1.61 21.82 -6.88
CA VAL A 503 -0.80 21.70 -8.12
C VAL A 503 0.37 20.73 -7.91
N LEU A 504 1.05 20.78 -6.76
CA LEU A 504 2.09 19.82 -6.42
C LEU A 504 1.56 18.38 -6.39
N ALA A 505 0.39 18.15 -5.76
CA ALA A 505 -0.21 16.82 -5.67
C ALA A 505 -0.45 16.20 -7.06
N ALA A 506 -1.09 16.95 -7.97
CA ALA A 506 -1.33 16.48 -9.34
C ALA A 506 -0.04 16.24 -10.13
N PHE A 507 1.00 17.05 -9.92
CA PHE A 507 2.29 16.82 -10.56
C PHE A 507 2.98 15.55 -10.07
N LEU A 508 3.03 15.32 -8.75
CA LEU A 508 3.61 14.10 -8.19
C LEU A 508 2.81 12.85 -8.55
N HIS A 509 1.48 12.94 -8.62
CA HIS A 509 0.63 11.81 -9.00
C HIS A 509 0.80 11.43 -10.48
N ARG A 510 0.91 12.41 -11.39
CA ARG A 510 1.23 12.12 -12.81
C ARG A 510 2.67 11.64 -13.01
N TYR A 511 3.63 12.18 -12.26
CA TYR A 511 5.00 11.68 -12.25
C TYR A 511 5.07 10.22 -11.80
N TYR A 512 4.23 9.83 -10.83
CA TYR A 512 4.07 8.45 -10.37
C TYR A 512 3.41 7.54 -11.42
N LEU A 513 2.41 8.03 -12.16
CA LEU A 513 1.69 7.29 -13.20
C LEU A 513 2.36 7.36 -14.59
N ARG A 514 3.62 7.81 -14.68
CA ARG A 514 4.32 7.92 -15.97
C ARG A 514 4.56 6.53 -16.61
N PRO A 515 4.67 6.46 -17.96
CA PRO A 515 4.95 5.20 -18.68
C PRO A 515 6.27 4.53 -18.29
#